data_AF-A0A366D1J8-F1
#
_entry.id   AF-A0A366D1J8-F1
#
_cell.length_a   1.000
_cell.length_b   1.000
_cell.length_c   1.000
_cell.angle_alpha   90.00
_cell.angle_beta   90.00
_cell.angle_gamma   90.00
#
_symmetry.space_group_name_H-M   'P 1'
#
loop_
_entity.id
_entity.type
_entity.pdbx_description
1 polymer ?
#
loop_
_entity_poly.entity_id
_entity_poly.type
_entity_poly.pdbx_seq_one_letter_code
_entity_poly.pdbx_strand_id
1 'polypeptide(L)'
;MTGLLIVLLGTMTGTYFAFSVFVMRALNRLSASDAIKAMNRINQVILRSGFMPVFFATSLWLLGAFIWHVFHWQENTSWLWVTSAVMYLFGMFAVTLFGNVPLNERLKLSPEDKQQSDAIWHEYSTRWTRLNHLRTVSSGLACYILTGV
;
A
#
# COMPACT_ATOMS: atom_id res chain seq x y z
N MET A 1 7.67 -7.71 -21.13
CA MET A 1 7.53 -6.57 -20.18
C MET A 1 6.57 -6.90 -19.04
N THR A 2 5.46 -7.62 -19.29
CA THR A 2 4.48 -8.05 -18.27
C THR A 2 5.07 -8.80 -17.08
N GLY A 3 6.03 -9.71 -17.32
CA GLY A 3 6.67 -10.49 -16.24
C GLY A 3 7.36 -9.64 -15.16
N LEU A 4 8.06 -8.56 -15.55
CA LEU A 4 8.66 -7.64 -14.58
C LEU A 4 7.59 -6.94 -13.75
N LEU A 5 6.49 -6.51 -14.39
CA LEU A 5 5.40 -5.83 -13.69
C LEU A 5 4.67 -6.75 -12.71
N ILE A 6 4.50 -8.04 -13.05
CA ILE A 6 3.97 -9.06 -12.13
C ILE A 6 4.88 -9.20 -10.90
N VAL A 7 6.20 -9.24 -11.08
CA VAL A 7 7.15 -9.30 -9.96
C VAL A 7 7.04 -8.06 -9.08
N LEU A 8 6.95 -6.87 -9.68
CA LEU A 8 6.79 -5.62 -8.94
C LEU A 8 5.46 -5.60 -8.16
N LEU A 9 4.34 -5.95 -8.80
CA LEU A 9 3.03 -6.06 -8.16
C LEU A 9 3.01 -7.09 -7.05
N GLY A 10 3.63 -8.25 -7.26
CA GLY A 10 3.80 -9.29 -6.25
C GLY A 10 4.61 -8.81 -5.04
N THR A 11 5.69 -8.05 -5.29
CA THR A 11 6.51 -7.43 -4.24
C THR A 11 5.70 -6.42 -3.41
N MET A 12 4.93 -5.57 -4.08
CA MET A 12 4.03 -4.61 -3.41
C MET A 12 2.96 -5.33 -2.59
N THR A 13 2.31 -6.32 -3.19
CA THR A 13 1.29 -7.17 -2.53
C THR A 13 1.85 -7.85 -1.29
N GLY A 14 3.02 -8.49 -1.40
CA GLY A 14 3.69 -9.16 -0.30
C GLY A 14 4.06 -8.21 0.83
N THR A 15 4.51 -6.99 0.50
CA THR A 15 4.80 -5.95 1.50
C THR A 15 3.54 -5.57 2.28
N TYR A 16 2.44 -5.26 1.60
CA TYR A 16 1.19 -4.90 2.27
C TYR A 16 0.60 -6.08 3.05
N PHE A 17 0.69 -7.29 2.51
CA PHE A 17 0.28 -8.52 3.20
C PHE A 17 1.04 -8.71 4.51
N ALA A 18 2.36 -8.57 4.49
CA ALA A 18 3.20 -8.67 5.69
C ALA A 18 2.75 -7.68 6.77
N PHE A 19 2.52 -6.42 6.38
CA PHE A 19 2.03 -5.39 7.31
C PHE A 19 0.67 -5.75 7.92
N SER A 20 -0.25 -6.21 7.08
CA SER A 20 -1.61 -6.62 7.45
C SER A 20 -1.64 -7.81 8.41
N VAL A 21 -0.82 -8.83 8.15
CA VAL A 21 -0.96 -10.14 8.79
C VAL A 21 -0.12 -10.27 10.04
N PHE A 22 1.08 -9.69 10.09
CA PHE A 22 1.96 -9.89 11.24
C PHE A 22 2.67 -8.63 11.75
N VAL A 23 3.03 -7.64 10.93
CA VAL A 23 3.73 -6.44 11.46
C VAL A 23 2.82 -5.65 12.40
N MET A 24 1.61 -5.31 11.96
CA MET A 24 0.67 -4.56 12.82
C MET A 24 0.27 -5.37 14.06
N ARG A 25 0.16 -6.71 13.94
CA ARG A 25 -0.11 -7.59 15.09
C ARG A 25 1.05 -7.60 16.08
N ALA A 26 2.29 -7.60 15.61
CA ALA A 26 3.48 -7.53 16.46
C ALA A 26 3.57 -6.17 17.16
N LEU A 27 3.31 -5.07 16.44
CA LEU A 27 3.29 -3.73 17.03
C LEU A 27 2.19 -3.58 18.09
N ASN A 28 1.02 -4.20 17.88
CA ASN A 28 -0.08 -4.21 18.86
C ASN A 28 0.24 -5.01 20.14
N ARG A 29 1.35 -5.76 20.19
CA ARG A 29 1.81 -6.44 21.41
C ARG A 29 2.79 -5.60 22.23
N LEU A 30 3.23 -4.46 21.71
CA LEU A 30 4.07 -3.51 22.43
C LEU A 30 3.19 -2.58 23.28
N SER A 31 3.82 -1.82 24.19
CA SER A 31 3.17 -0.64 24.75
C SER A 31 2.81 0.33 23.63
N ALA A 32 1.71 1.09 23.75
CA ALA A 32 1.30 2.02 22.68
C ALA A 32 2.39 3.05 22.36
N SER A 33 3.11 3.54 23.38
CA SER A 33 4.23 4.47 23.19
C SER A 33 5.34 3.85 22.34
N ASP A 34 5.71 2.60 22.59
CA ASP A 34 6.75 1.90 21.82
C ASP A 34 6.27 1.57 20.40
N ALA A 35 5.01 1.18 20.25
CA ALA A 35 4.40 0.92 18.95
C ALA A 35 4.38 2.17 18.06
N ILE A 36 3.99 3.34 18.62
CA ILE A 36 4.01 4.64 17.94
C ILE A 36 5.44 4.99 17.51
N LYS A 37 6.41 4.87 18.41
CA LYS A 37 7.83 5.14 18.12
C LYS A 37 8.33 4.24 17.00
N ALA A 38 8.07 2.93 17.09
CA ALA A 38 8.48 1.95 16.09
C ALA A 38 7.84 2.24 14.73
N MET A 39 6.53 2.50 14.69
CA MET A 39 5.82 2.80 13.44
C MET A 39 6.32 4.09 12.79
N ASN A 40 6.57 5.14 13.58
CA ASN A 40 7.15 6.39 13.08
C ASN A 40 8.56 6.18 12.50
N ARG A 41 9.39 5.32 13.12
CA ARG A 41 10.70 4.94 12.57
C ARG A 41 10.56 4.13 11.27
N ILE A 42 9.65 3.17 11.22
CA ILE A 42 9.35 2.40 9.99
C ILE A 42 8.95 3.35 8.86
N ASN A 43 8.03 4.29 9.11
CA ASN A 43 7.59 5.28 8.11
C ASN A 43 8.77 6.12 7.58
N GLN A 44 9.68 6.56 8.46
CA GLN A 44 10.88 7.30 8.06
C GLN A 44 11.82 6.46 7.19
N VAL A 45 12.02 5.18 7.54
CA VAL A 45 12.87 4.25 6.76
C VAL A 45 12.26 3.97 5.39
N ILE A 46 10.94 3.74 5.31
CA ILE A 46 10.24 3.46 4.06
C ILE A 46 10.55 4.55 3.02
N LEU A 47 10.46 5.83 3.40
CA LEU A 47 10.70 6.98 2.51
C LEU A 47 12.12 7.06 1.94
N ARG A 48 13.10 6.40 2.57
CA ARG A 48 14.51 6.38 2.14
C ARG A 48 14.99 5.01 1.66
N SER A 49 14.07 4.05 1.55
CA SER A 49 14.38 2.66 1.19
C SER A 49 14.07 2.36 -0.27
N GLY A 50 14.47 1.17 -0.72
CA GLY A 50 14.12 0.64 -2.04
C GLY A 50 12.61 0.49 -2.29
N PHE A 51 11.77 0.61 -1.26
CA PHE A 51 10.31 0.63 -1.43
C PHE A 51 9.85 1.78 -2.34
N MET A 52 10.42 2.98 -2.18
CA MET A 52 9.93 4.17 -2.89
C MET A 52 10.12 4.08 -4.42
N PRO A 53 11.29 3.69 -4.95
CA PRO A 53 11.45 3.43 -6.37
C PRO A 53 10.48 2.37 -6.91
N VAL A 54 10.29 1.25 -6.19
CA VAL A 54 9.38 0.17 -6.60
C VAL A 54 7.92 0.65 -6.61
N PHE A 55 7.49 1.37 -5.58
CA PHE A 55 6.15 1.95 -5.47
C PHE A 55 5.85 2.89 -6.65
N PHE A 56 6.74 3.85 -6.93
CA PHE A 56 6.51 4.81 -8.00
C PHE A 56 6.65 4.19 -9.39
N ALA A 57 7.66 3.34 -9.61
CA ALA A 57 7.83 2.65 -10.89
C ALA A 57 6.58 1.83 -11.25
N THR A 58 6.07 1.04 -10.30
CA THR A 58 4.85 0.23 -10.52
C THR A 58 3.63 1.10 -10.80
N SER A 59 3.46 2.19 -10.05
CA SER A 59 2.31 3.10 -10.19
C SER A 59 2.32 3.86 -11.51
N LEU A 60 3.47 4.42 -11.90
CA LEU A 60 3.64 5.13 -13.17
C LEU A 60 3.48 4.20 -14.36
N TRP A 61 3.99 2.97 -14.26
CA TRP A 61 3.86 1.98 -15.32
C TRP A 61 2.41 1.58 -15.56
N LEU A 62 1.65 1.30 -14.51
CA LEU A 62 0.22 0.98 -14.64
C LEU A 62 -0.61 2.18 -15.10
N LEU A 63 -0.25 3.39 -14.70
CA LEU A 63 -0.87 4.60 -15.25
C LEU A 63 -0.61 4.74 -16.76
N GLY A 64 0.63 4.53 -17.20
CA GLY A 64 0.96 4.54 -18.63
C GLY A 64 0.23 3.44 -19.40
N ALA A 65 0.17 2.22 -18.85
CA ALA A 65 -0.55 1.11 -19.46
C ALA A 65 -2.06 1.38 -19.55
N PHE A 66 -2.66 1.96 -18.50
CA PHE A 66 -4.06 2.39 -18.51
C PHE A 66 -4.32 3.38 -19.65
N ILE A 67 -3.54 4.46 -19.72
CA ILE A 67 -3.68 5.50 -20.75
C ILE A 67 -3.53 4.85 -22.13
N TRP A 68 -2.47 4.06 -22.34
CA TRP A 68 -2.21 3.41 -23.62
C TRP A 68 -3.37 2.53 -24.07
N HIS A 69 -3.87 1.63 -23.22
CA HIS A 69 -4.92 0.67 -23.57
C HIS A 69 -6.31 1.29 -23.70
N VAL A 70 -6.56 2.44 -23.06
CA VAL A 70 -7.77 3.24 -23.26
C VAL A 70 -7.77 3.90 -24.65
N PHE A 71 -6.64 4.44 -25.10
CA PHE A 71 -6.55 5.11 -26.41
C PHE A 71 -6.27 4.16 -27.58
N HIS A 72 -5.62 3.02 -27.34
CA HIS A 72 -5.27 2.00 -28.33
C HIS A 72 -5.94 0.68 -27.98
N TRP A 73 -7.26 0.66 -28.12
CA TRP A 73 -8.08 -0.46 -27.67
C TRP A 73 -7.83 -1.74 -28.49
N GLN A 74 -7.49 -2.83 -27.81
CA GLN A 74 -7.39 -4.18 -28.38
C GLN A 74 -8.34 -5.10 -27.63
N GLU A 75 -9.34 -5.65 -28.32
CA GLU A 75 -10.48 -6.35 -27.69
C GLU A 75 -10.07 -7.46 -26.73
N ASN A 76 -9.01 -8.21 -27.03
CA ASN A 76 -8.59 -9.38 -26.24
C ASN A 76 -7.71 -9.06 -25.03
N THR A 77 -7.07 -7.88 -24.96
CA THR A 77 -6.03 -7.59 -23.94
C THR A 77 -6.26 -6.28 -23.19
N SER A 78 -6.88 -5.26 -23.80
CA SER A 78 -7.08 -3.95 -23.17
C SER A 78 -7.93 -4.03 -21.91
N TRP A 79 -8.94 -4.89 -21.86
CA TRP A 79 -9.77 -5.08 -20.67
C TRP A 79 -8.96 -5.52 -19.44
N LEU A 80 -8.00 -6.45 -19.62
CA LEU A 80 -7.16 -6.94 -18.53
C LEU A 80 -6.22 -5.84 -18.01
N TRP A 81 -5.58 -5.10 -18.92
CA TRP A 81 -4.70 -3.99 -18.55
C TRP A 81 -5.43 -2.86 -17.83
N VAL A 82 -6.57 -2.43 -18.36
CA VAL A 82 -7.38 -1.36 -17.78
C VAL A 82 -7.90 -1.76 -16.40
N THR A 83 -8.43 -2.99 -16.26
CA THR A 83 -8.95 -3.47 -14.98
C THR A 83 -7.84 -3.61 -13.94
N SER A 84 -6.69 -4.18 -14.32
CA SER A 84 -5.52 -4.29 -13.43
C SER A 84 -5.05 -2.91 -12.95
N ALA A 85 -4.92 -1.96 -13.88
CA ALA A 85 -4.49 -0.61 -13.54
C ALA A 85 -5.50 0.11 -12.63
N VAL A 86 -6.81 0.01 -12.89
CA VAL A 86 -7.85 0.59 -12.03
C VAL A 86 -7.78 0.00 -10.62
N MET A 87 -7.69 -1.33 -10.49
CA MET A 87 -7.59 -1.98 -9.18
C MET A 87 -6.38 -1.46 -8.39
N TYR A 88 -5.21 -1.39 -9.02
CA TYR A 88 -4.01 -0.91 -8.36
C TYR A 88 -4.05 0.60 -8.04
N LEU A 89 -4.38 1.45 -9.01
CA LEU A 89 -4.32 2.90 -8.85
C LEU A 89 -5.35 3.40 -7.81
N PHE A 90 -6.57 2.86 -7.81
CA PHE A 90 -7.58 3.27 -6.84
C PHE A 90 -7.45 2.53 -5.51
N GLY A 91 -7.26 1.20 -5.54
CA GLY A 91 -7.24 0.40 -4.31
C GLY A 91 -5.91 0.46 -3.55
N MET A 92 -4.80 0.65 -4.24
CA MET A 92 -3.46 0.77 -3.62
C MET A 92 -3.03 2.23 -3.54
N PHE A 93 -2.87 2.89 -4.70
CA PHE A 93 -2.18 4.20 -4.76
C PHE A 93 -3.01 5.31 -4.11
N ALA A 94 -4.28 5.46 -4.48
CA ALA A 94 -5.17 6.47 -3.90
C ALA A 94 -5.42 6.24 -2.40
N VAL A 95 -5.62 4.98 -1.98
CA VAL A 95 -5.73 4.62 -0.55
C VAL A 95 -4.46 4.98 0.23
N THR A 96 -3.29 4.80 -0.38
CA THR A 96 -2.03 5.23 0.23
C THR A 96 -1.99 6.75 0.40
N LEU A 97 -2.28 7.51 -0.66
CA LEU A 97 -2.18 8.97 -0.66
C LEU A 97 -3.22 9.65 0.24
N PHE A 98 -4.48 9.21 0.19
CA PHE A 98 -5.59 9.86 0.88
C PHE A 98 -5.98 9.19 2.20
N GLY A 99 -5.41 8.00 2.49
CA GLY A 99 -5.71 7.22 3.69
C GLY A 99 -4.48 7.01 4.57
N ASN A 100 -3.59 6.11 4.16
CA ASN A 100 -2.49 5.68 5.02
C ASN A 100 -1.45 6.78 5.29
N VAL A 101 -1.10 7.61 4.31
CA VAL A 101 -0.15 8.73 4.49
C VAL A 101 -0.70 9.77 5.47
N PRO A 102 -1.95 10.28 5.33
CA PRO A 102 -2.53 11.18 6.32
C PRO A 102 -2.57 10.60 7.74
N LEU A 103 -2.85 9.30 7.89
CA LEU A 103 -2.80 8.64 9.20
C LEU A 103 -1.38 8.62 9.78
N ASN A 104 -0.37 8.36 8.95
CA ASN A 104 1.03 8.37 9.36
C ASN A 104 1.48 9.75 9.83
N GLU A 105 1.10 10.81 9.11
CA GLU A 105 1.46 12.19 9.51
C GLU A 105 0.75 12.61 10.79
N ARG A 106 -0.52 12.21 11.01
CA ARG A 106 -1.20 12.44 12.29
C ARG A 106 -0.55 11.70 13.45
N LEU A 107 -0.13 10.45 13.24
CA LEU A 107 0.57 9.66 14.26
C LEU A 107 1.91 10.30 14.65
N LYS A 108 2.62 10.86 13.67
CA LYS A 108 3.89 11.57 13.88
C LYS A 108 3.75 12.83 14.73
N LEU A 109 2.60 13.50 14.65
CA LEU A 109 2.28 14.71 15.42
C LEU A 109 1.64 14.42 16.79
N SER A 110 1.45 13.15 17.14
CA SER A 110 0.78 12.77 18.38
C SER A 110 1.66 13.10 19.61
N PRO A 111 1.07 13.60 20.71
CA PRO A 111 1.82 13.94 21.91
C PRO A 111 2.49 12.71 22.54
N GLU A 112 3.67 12.91 23.14
CA GLU A 112 4.42 11.83 23.81
C GLU A 112 3.81 11.40 25.16
N ASP A 113 2.71 12.03 25.58
CA ASP A 113 2.02 11.69 26.81
C ASP A 113 1.49 10.26 26.77
N LYS A 114 1.92 9.47 27.77
CA LYS A 114 1.51 8.08 27.95
C LYS A 114 0.00 7.95 28.15
N GLN A 115 -0.66 8.95 28.74
CA GLN A 115 -2.06 8.85 29.13
C GLN A 115 -3.03 8.81 27.94
N GLN A 116 -2.62 9.34 26.77
CA GLN A 116 -3.42 9.34 25.54
C GLN A 116 -2.91 8.35 24.48
N SER A 117 -1.72 7.79 24.69
CA SER A 117 -1.03 6.93 23.71
C SER A 117 -1.87 5.69 23.32
N ASP A 118 -2.56 5.07 24.27
CA ASP A 118 -3.35 3.85 24.03
C ASP A 118 -4.53 4.10 23.08
N ALA A 119 -5.28 5.19 23.30
CA ALA A 119 -6.43 5.55 22.46
C ALA A 119 -5.97 5.92 21.04
N ILE A 120 -4.90 6.72 20.92
CA ILE A 120 -4.31 7.12 19.64
C ILE A 120 -3.83 5.89 18.86
N TRP A 121 -3.08 5.00 19.50
CA TRP A 121 -2.58 3.79 18.85
C TRP A 121 -3.71 2.85 18.44
N HIS A 122 -4.73 2.66 19.28
CA HIS A 122 -5.85 1.78 18.96
C HIS A 122 -6.63 2.28 17.73
N GLU A 123 -6.96 3.58 17.67
CA GLU A 123 -7.63 4.19 16.50
C GLU A 123 -6.75 4.07 15.24
N TYR A 124 -5.48 4.48 15.36
CA TYR A 124 -4.53 4.43 14.25
C TYR A 124 -4.36 3.01 13.72
N SER A 125 -4.01 2.05 14.59
CA SER A 125 -3.70 0.68 14.19
C SER A 125 -4.89 -0.01 13.53
N THR A 126 -6.09 0.19 14.07
CA THR A 126 -7.33 -0.37 13.49
C THR A 126 -7.60 0.21 12.11
N ARG A 127 -7.61 1.53 11.97
CA ARG A 127 -7.94 2.20 10.72
C ARG A 127 -6.87 1.98 9.65
N TRP A 128 -5.60 2.09 10.03
CA TRP A 128 -4.46 1.90 9.13
C TRP A 128 -4.43 0.47 8.59
N THR A 129 -4.67 -0.54 9.45
CA THR A 129 -4.68 -1.95 9.04
C THR A 129 -5.83 -2.26 8.08
N ARG A 130 -7.04 -1.72 8.32
CA ARG A 130 -8.17 -1.88 7.39
C ARG A 130 -7.87 -1.33 6.00
N LEU A 131 -7.30 -0.13 5.91
CA LEU A 131 -6.88 0.45 4.64
C LEU A 131 -5.76 -0.38 4.00
N ASN A 132 -4.83 -0.91 4.80
CA ASN A 132 -3.76 -1.75 4.30
C ASN A 132 -4.24 -3.10 3.75
N HIS A 133 -5.32 -3.68 4.29
CA HIS A 133 -5.97 -4.85 3.70
C HIS A 133 -6.50 -4.54 2.29
N LEU A 134 -7.14 -3.37 2.10
CA LEU A 134 -7.60 -2.95 0.78
C LEU A 134 -6.44 -2.84 -0.22
N ARG A 135 -5.31 -2.23 0.18
CA ARG A 135 -4.09 -2.17 -0.65
C ARG A 135 -3.52 -3.54 -0.99
N THR A 136 -3.60 -4.48 -0.05
CA THR A 136 -3.13 -5.86 -0.24
C THR A 136 -3.98 -6.57 -1.29
N VAL A 137 -5.31 -6.55 -1.11
CA VAL A 137 -6.25 -7.22 -2.02
C VAL A 137 -6.19 -6.61 -3.41
N SER A 138 -6.22 -5.27 -3.51
CA SER A 138 -6.21 -4.59 -4.80
C SER A 138 -4.92 -4.83 -5.58
N SER A 139 -3.76 -4.84 -4.91
CA SER A 139 -2.48 -5.16 -5.55
C SER A 139 -2.41 -6.63 -5.97
N GLY A 140 -2.93 -7.54 -5.14
CA GLY A 140 -2.97 -8.97 -5.46
C GLY A 140 -3.88 -9.27 -6.65
N LEU A 141 -5.05 -8.62 -6.72
CA LEU A 141 -5.96 -8.73 -7.87
C LEU A 141 -5.33 -8.16 -9.14
N ALA A 142 -4.71 -6.99 -9.08
CA ALA A 142 -4.00 -6.42 -10.23
C ALA A 142 -2.87 -7.35 -10.72
N CYS A 143 -2.13 -7.97 -9.79
CA CYS A 143 -1.11 -8.97 -10.09
C CYS A 143 -1.71 -10.19 -10.80
N TYR A 144 -2.77 -10.77 -10.23
CA TYR A 144 -3.46 -11.94 -10.77
C TYR A 144 -4.04 -11.68 -12.16
N ILE A 145 -4.68 -10.53 -12.39
CA ILE A 145 -5.26 -10.19 -13.68
C ILE A 145 -4.19 -10.16 -14.78
N LEU A 146 -2.99 -9.66 -14.48
CA LEU A 146 -1.90 -9.56 -15.46
C LEU A 146 -1.19 -10.89 -15.73
N THR A 147 -1.43 -11.95 -14.97
CA THR A 147 -0.90 -13.28 -15.33
C THR A 147 -1.66 -13.89 -16.51
N GLY A 148 -2.85 -13.38 -16.83
CA GLY A 148 -3.66 -13.78 -17.98
C GLY A 148 -3.43 -12.96 -19.25
N VAL A 149 -2.47 -12.02 -19.24
CA VAL A 149 -2.04 -11.21 -20.40
C VAL A 149 -0.84 -11.84 -21.08
#